data_AF-A0A6P0XEK6-F1
#
_entry.id   AF-A0A6P0XEK6-F1
#
_cell.length_a   1.000
_cell.length_b   1.000
_cell.length_c   1.000
_cell.angle_alpha   90.00
_cell.angle_beta   90.00
_cell.angle_gamma   90.00
#
_symmetry.space_group_name_H-M   'P 1'
#
loop_
_entity.id
_entity.type
_entity.pdbx_description
1 polymer ?
#
loop_
_entity_poly.entity_id
_entity_poly.type
_entity_poly.pdbx_seq_one_letter_code
_entity_poly.pdbx_strand_id
1 'polypeptide(L)'
;MASNVWMGVSVESQEFVHRVDLLREVPTKVRFISCEPLLGFLKLDLGGIHWVIVGGEPGPGYRPMNRQWAKQVQHQCLASDVPFFFKQWRGEQS
;
A
#
# COMPACT_ATOMS: atom_id res chain seq x y z
N MET A 1 -17.77 17.61 -4.69
CA MET A 1 -16.48 16.88 -4.75
C MET A 1 -16.09 16.67 -6.21
N ALA A 2 -14.81 16.76 -6.53
CA ALA A 2 -14.32 16.44 -7.87
C ALA A 2 -14.45 14.92 -8.11
N SER A 3 -15.31 14.55 -9.07
CA SER A 3 -15.64 13.15 -9.39
C SER A 3 -14.49 12.38 -10.07
N ASN A 4 -13.44 13.10 -10.44
CA ASN A 4 -12.30 12.68 -11.24
C ASN A 4 -10.98 12.71 -10.46
N VAL A 5 -11.03 12.76 -9.13
CA VAL A 5 -9.83 12.71 -8.27
C VAL A 5 -9.76 11.37 -7.58
N TRP A 6 -8.58 10.74 -7.67
CA TRP A 6 -8.23 9.56 -6.91
C TRP A 6 -7.23 9.96 -5.85
N MET A 7 -7.45 9.54 -4.60
CA MET A 7 -6.57 9.88 -3.49
C MET A 7 -5.94 8.62 -2.95
N GLY A 8 -4.68 8.72 -2.52
CA GLY A 8 -4.03 7.62 -1.84
C GLY A 8 -3.02 8.11 -0.82
N VAL A 9 -2.63 7.18 0.05
CA VAL A 9 -1.63 7.41 1.10
C VAL A 9 -0.52 6.38 1.01
N SER A 10 0.69 6.80 1.35
CA SER A 10 1.81 5.87 1.56
C SER A 10 1.79 5.30 2.98
N VAL A 11 1.96 3.99 3.08
CA VAL A 11 2.00 3.23 4.34
C VAL A 11 3.22 2.31 4.30
N GLU A 12 4.36 2.82 4.76
CA GLU A 12 5.64 2.12 4.69
C GLU A 12 5.81 1.08 5.81
N SER A 13 5.17 1.32 6.97
CA SER A 13 5.26 0.50 8.18
C SER A 13 4.00 0.61 9.04
N GLN A 14 3.88 -0.24 10.06
CA GLN A 14 2.72 -0.28 10.96
C GLN A 14 2.43 1.06 11.65
N GLU A 15 3.45 1.89 11.86
CA GLU A 15 3.34 3.23 12.44
C GLU A 15 2.45 4.15 11.58
N PHE A 16 2.45 3.97 10.26
CA PHE A 16 1.75 4.85 9.32
C PHE A 16 0.35 4.35 8.92
N VAL A 17 -0.10 3.21 9.44
CA VAL A 17 -1.42 2.64 9.10
C VAL A 17 -2.57 3.60 9.44
N HIS A 18 -2.40 4.47 10.46
CA HIS A 18 -3.37 5.52 10.80
C HIS A 18 -3.73 6.46 9.64
N ARG A 19 -2.84 6.60 8.63
CA ARG A 19 -3.12 7.40 7.43
C ARG A 19 -4.26 6.82 6.59
N VAL A 20 -4.51 5.52 6.68
CA VAL A 20 -5.64 4.88 5.99
C VAL A 20 -6.96 5.38 6.56
N ASP A 21 -7.05 5.59 7.88
CA ASP A 21 -8.24 6.15 8.52
C ASP A 21 -8.47 7.60 8.06
N LEU A 22 -7.41 8.41 8.05
CA LEU A 22 -7.48 9.79 7.53
C LEU A 22 -7.92 9.82 6.06
N LEU A 23 -7.46 8.88 5.22
CA LEU A 23 -7.89 8.79 3.82
C LEU A 23 -9.40 8.51 3.69
N ARG A 24 -10.00 7.79 4.63
CA ARG A 24 -11.46 7.54 4.62
C ARG A 24 -12.26 8.81 4.88
N GLU A 25 -11.76 9.69 5.74
CA GLU A 25 -12.38 10.98 6.04
C GLU A 25 -12.34 11.94 4.84
N VAL A 26 -11.38 11.76 3.94
CA VAL A 26 -11.27 12.61 2.75
C VAL A 26 -12.43 12.36 1.79
N PRO A 27 -13.14 13.42 1.35
CA PRO A 27 -14.23 13.33 0.39
C PRO A 27 -13.72 12.98 -1.03
N THR A 28 -13.57 11.69 -1.33
CA THR A 28 -13.17 11.17 -2.66
C THR A 28 -13.97 9.93 -3.07
N LYS A 29 -14.10 9.72 -4.39
CA LYS A 29 -14.73 8.51 -4.94
C LYS A 29 -13.81 7.30 -4.93
N VAL A 30 -12.51 7.51 -5.10
CA VAL A 30 -11.52 6.44 -5.24
C VAL A 30 -10.39 6.66 -4.26
N ARG A 31 -10.05 5.59 -3.54
CA ARG A 31 -9.05 5.53 -2.47
C ARG A 31 -8.09 4.38 -2.71
N PHE A 32 -6.80 4.62 -2.62
CA PHE A 32 -5.80 3.56 -2.71
C PHE A 32 -4.72 3.68 -1.65
N ILE A 33 -4.05 2.57 -1.36
CA ILE A 33 -2.90 2.54 -0.46
C ILE A 33 -1.65 2.18 -1.28
N SER A 34 -0.58 2.92 -1.07
CA SER A 34 0.75 2.56 -1.54
C SER A 34 1.59 2.06 -0.38
N CYS A 35 1.83 0.76 -0.29
CA CYS A 35 2.73 0.18 0.70
C CYS A 35 4.16 0.20 0.13
N GLU A 36 4.71 1.40 -0.10
CA GLU A 36 5.99 1.62 -0.77
C GLU A 36 6.82 2.74 -0.12
N PRO A 37 8.10 2.49 0.20
CA PRO A 37 8.69 1.15 0.33
C PRO A 37 8.01 0.38 1.47
N LEU A 38 7.76 -0.93 1.29
CA LEU A 38 7.27 -1.77 2.38
C LEU A 38 8.45 -2.14 3.31
N LEU A 39 8.52 -1.45 4.45
CA LEU A 39 9.60 -1.53 5.43
C LEU A 39 9.29 -2.40 6.64
N GLY A 40 8.07 -2.94 6.72
CA GLY A 40 7.68 -3.81 7.83
C GLY A 40 6.35 -4.50 7.61
N PHE A 41 5.95 -5.30 8.61
CA PHE A 41 4.62 -5.90 8.65
C PHE A 41 3.53 -4.82 8.70
N LEU A 42 2.41 -5.10 8.02
CA LEU A 42 1.22 -4.26 8.03
C LEU A 42 -0.01 -5.10 8.37
N LYS A 43 -0.76 -4.67 9.37
CA LYS A 43 -2.17 -5.02 9.56
C LYS A 43 -3.02 -3.87 9.04
N LEU A 44 -3.72 -4.11 7.94
CA LEU A 44 -4.54 -3.12 7.25
C LEU A 44 -6.02 -3.46 7.45
N ASP A 45 -6.80 -2.45 7.84
CA ASP A 45 -8.22 -2.45 7.53
C ASP A 45 -8.36 -1.93 6.11
N LEU A 46 -8.99 -2.71 5.23
CA LEU A 46 -9.19 -2.37 3.81
C LEU A 46 -10.60 -1.88 3.49
N GLY A 47 -11.46 -1.70 4.50
CA GLY A 47 -12.80 -1.14 4.32
C GLY A 47 -12.74 0.22 3.60
N GLY A 48 -13.46 0.35 2.49
CA GLY A 48 -13.50 1.58 1.68
C GLY A 48 -12.25 1.86 0.82
N ILE A 49 -11.30 0.92 0.75
CA ILE A 49 -10.10 1.00 -0.09
C ILE A 49 -10.33 0.23 -1.39
N HIS A 50 -9.93 0.83 -2.52
CA HIS A 50 -10.24 0.32 -3.86
C HIS A 50 -9.11 -0.49 -4.47
N TRP A 51 -7.86 -0.25 -4.06
CA TRP A 51 -6.72 -1.11 -4.37
C TRP A 51 -5.52 -0.83 -3.48
N VAL A 52 -4.60 -1.78 -3.44
CA VAL A 52 -3.33 -1.69 -2.72
C VAL A 52 -2.17 -1.97 -3.68
N ILE A 53 -1.13 -1.14 -3.61
CA ILE A 53 0.14 -1.33 -4.30
C ILE A 53 1.20 -1.74 -3.28
N VAL A 54 2.06 -2.70 -3.62
CA VAL A 54 3.20 -3.11 -2.78
C VAL A 54 4.49 -3.10 -3.58
N GLY A 55 5.54 -2.53 -2.99
CA GLY A 55 6.86 -2.52 -3.58
C GLY A 55 7.97 -2.19 -2.58
N GLY A 56 9.17 -2.71 -2.89
CA GLY A 56 10.39 -2.43 -2.17
C GLY A 56 11.02 -1.08 -2.55
N GLU A 57 11.97 -0.65 -1.74
CA GLU A 57 12.69 0.61 -1.94
C GLU A 57 13.48 0.62 -3.28
N PRO A 58 13.38 1.70 -4.08
CA PRO A 58 14.15 1.84 -5.32
C PRO A 58 15.58 2.35 -5.06
N GLY A 59 16.45 2.22 -6.06
CA GLY A 59 17.76 2.85 -6.09
C GLY A 59 18.90 2.09 -5.39
N PRO A 60 20.15 2.60 -5.51
CA PRO A 60 21.31 2.01 -4.85
C PRO A 60 21.18 2.11 -3.33
N GLY A 61 21.59 1.06 -2.62
CA GLY A 61 21.51 1.01 -1.16
C GLY A 61 20.09 0.75 -0.60
N TYR A 62 19.17 0.24 -1.42
CA TYR A 62 17.80 -0.04 -0.99
C TYR A 62 17.74 -0.98 0.24
N ARG A 63 16.80 -0.70 1.14
CA ARG A 63 16.45 -1.58 2.24
C ARG A 63 15.69 -2.79 1.69
N PRO A 64 16.13 -4.03 1.96
CA PRO A 64 15.49 -5.23 1.43
C PRO A 64 14.09 -5.42 2.03
N MET A 65 13.09 -5.57 1.17
CA MET A 65 11.74 -5.96 1.58
C MET A 65 11.69 -7.47 1.88
N ASN A 66 11.16 -7.84 3.05
CA ASN A 66 10.88 -9.23 3.34
C ASN A 66 9.68 -9.73 2.52
N ARG A 67 9.86 -10.84 1.79
CA ARG A 67 8.82 -11.45 0.95
C ARG A 67 7.55 -11.82 1.71
N GLN A 68 7.67 -12.16 2.99
CA GLN A 68 6.52 -12.50 3.83
C GLN A 68 5.60 -11.31 4.06
N TRP A 69 6.14 -10.09 4.20
CA TRP A 69 5.32 -8.89 4.38
C TRP A 69 4.45 -8.63 3.15
N ALA A 70 5.03 -8.73 1.95
CA ALA A 70 4.27 -8.59 0.71
C ALA A 70 3.17 -9.64 0.57
N LYS A 71 3.46 -10.92 0.90
CA LYS A 71 2.46 -12.00 0.92
C LYS A 71 1.35 -11.74 1.94
N GLN A 72 1.68 -11.20 3.10
CA GLN A 72 0.68 -10.86 4.13
C GLN A 72 -0.26 -9.74 3.68
N VAL A 73 0.25 -8.73 2.97
CA VAL A 73 -0.61 -7.70 2.37
C VAL A 73 -1.47 -8.30 1.26
N GLN A 74 -0.90 -9.16 0.41
CA GLN A 74 -1.66 -9.88 -0.63
C GLN A 74 -2.80 -10.71 -0.03
N HIS A 75 -2.55 -11.47 1.04
CA HIS A 75 -3.59 -12.26 1.71
C HIS A 75 -4.70 -11.39 2.30
N GLN A 76 -4.36 -10.24 2.90
CA GLN A 76 -5.38 -9.29 3.40
C GLN A 76 -6.23 -8.74 2.26
N CYS A 77 -5.61 -8.38 1.13
CA CYS A 77 -6.32 -7.92 -0.06
C CYS A 77 -7.28 -8.98 -0.61
N LEU A 78 -6.82 -10.23 -0.74
CA LEU A 78 -7.65 -11.36 -1.18
C LEU A 78 -8.82 -11.62 -0.21
N ALA A 79 -8.57 -11.56 1.10
CA ALA A 79 -9.61 -11.77 2.11
C ALA A 79 -10.67 -10.65 2.16
N SER A 80 -10.32 -9.45 1.68
CA SER A 80 -11.22 -8.28 1.62
C SER A 80 -11.76 -7.98 0.22
N ASP A 81 -11.49 -8.84 -0.76
CA ASP A 81 -11.83 -8.62 -2.18
C ASP A 81 -11.34 -7.27 -2.73
N VAL A 82 -10.12 -6.87 -2.34
CA VAL A 82 -9.47 -5.65 -2.79
C VAL A 82 -8.36 -5.98 -3.79
N PRO A 83 -8.33 -5.37 -4.99
CA PRO A 83 -7.25 -5.54 -5.95
C PRO A 83 -5.87 -5.27 -5.36
N PHE A 84 -4.95 -6.21 -5.60
CA PHE A 84 -3.57 -6.16 -5.17
C PHE A 84 -2.64 -6.01 -6.39
N PHE A 85 -1.77 -5.01 -6.36
CA PHE A 85 -0.77 -4.77 -7.38
C PHE A 85 0.63 -4.87 -6.77
N PHE A 86 1.45 -5.76 -7.32
CA PHE A 86 2.85 -5.86 -6.95
C PHE A 86 3.71 -5.10 -7.96
N LYS A 87 4.55 -4.17 -7.47
CA LYS A 87 5.42 -3.36 -8.32
C LYS A 87 6.82 -3.97 -8.45
N GLN A 88 7.54 -4.17 -7.35
CA GLN A 88 8.94 -4.58 -7.38
C GLN A 88 9.46 -5.11 -6.03
N TRP A 89 10.46 -6.01 -6.06
CA TRP A 89 11.14 -6.50 -4.85
C TRP A 89 12.30 -5.60 -4.39
N ARG A 90 13.04 -5.04 -5.34
CA ARG A 90 14.33 -4.36 -5.19
C ARG A 90 14.42 -3.28 -6.28
N GLY A 91 15.13 -2.19 -6.02
CA GLY A 91 15.52 -1.25 -7.07
C GLY A 91 16.62 -1.83 -7.95
N GLU A 92 16.26 -2.62 -8.96
CA GLU A 92 17.20 -2.91 -10.04
C GLU A 92 17.35 -1.64 -10.90
N GLN A 93 18.58 -1.16 -11.02
CA GLN A 93 18.97 -0.37 -12.18
C GLN A 93 19.07 -1.34 -13.34
N SER A 94 18.24 -1.15 -14.37
CA SER A 94 18.51 -1.67 -15.70
C SER A 94 19.86 -1.19 -16.21
#